data_AF-A0AAV4YRW9-F1
#
_entry.id   AF-A0AAV4YRW9-F1
#
_cell.length_a   1.000
_cell.length_b   1.000
_cell.length_c   1.000
_cell.angle_alpha   90.00
_cell.angle_beta   90.00
_cell.angle_gamma   90.00
#
_symmetry.space_group_name_H-M   'P 1'
#
loop_
_entity.id
_entity.type
_entity.pdbx_description
1 polymer ?
#
loop_
_entity_poly.entity_id
_entity_poly.type
_entity_poly.pdbx_seq_one_letter_code
_entity_poly.pdbx_strand_id
1 'polypeptide(L)' 'MSRCLDFVGDSELSQKCIEILSTSQLDSYDSIMTHVALKNNIRKFLTDDKDFETIHGLEVYTYRN' A
#
# COMPACT_ATOMS: atom_id res chain seq x y z
N MET A 1 -14.24 -17.83 3.15
CA MET A 1 -14.66 -16.50 3.63
C MET A 1 -13.44 -15.81 4.22
N SER A 2 -12.78 -14.97 3.43
CA SER A 2 -11.68 -14.13 3.93
C SER A 2 -12.30 -13.09 4.87
N ARG A 3 -11.84 -13.03 6.12
CA ARG A 3 -12.23 -11.96 7.04
C ARG A 3 -11.52 -10.71 6.54
N CYS A 4 -12.25 -9.86 5.83
CA CYS A 4 -11.77 -8.52 5.50
C CYS A 4 -11.28 -7.88 6.79
N LEU A 5 -10.04 -7.40 6.78
CA LEU A 5 -9.44 -6.66 7.87
C LEU A 5 -10.43 -5.55 8.27
N ASP A 6 -10.87 -5.57 9.53
CA ASP A 6 -11.82 -4.60 10.05
C ASP A 6 -11.05 -3.29 10.27
N PHE A 7 -10.97 -2.45 9.24
CA PHE A 7 -10.32 -1.14 9.31
C PHE A 7 -11.25 -0.14 10.04
N VAL A 8 -11.50 -0.42 11.33
CA VAL A 8 -12.36 0.40 12.18
C VAL A 8 -11.76 1.79 12.31
N GLY A 9 -12.40 2.80 11.73
CA GLY A 9 -12.18 4.22 12.05
C GLY A 9 -11.46 5.08 11.00
N ASP A 10 -11.20 4.60 9.79
CA ASP A 10 -10.65 5.44 8.71
C ASP A 10 -11.73 5.73 7.64
N SER A 11 -12.47 6.82 7.85
CA SER A 11 -13.57 7.24 6.95
C SER A 11 -13.10 7.60 5.54
N GLU A 12 -11.80 7.83 5.34
CA GLU A 12 -11.22 8.21 4.05
C GLU A 12 -10.49 7.05 3.35
N LEU A 13 -10.38 5.89 4.01
CA LEU A 13 -9.60 4.73 3.51
C LEU A 13 -9.96 4.37 2.07
N SER A 14 -11.25 4.23 1.77
CA SER A 14 -11.72 3.86 0.43
C SER A 14 -11.26 4.87 -0.63
N GLN A 15 -11.34 6.16 -0.34
CA GLN A 15 -10.94 7.21 -1.29
C GLN A 15 -9.42 7.22 -1.50
N LYS A 16 -8.65 7.06 -0.42
CA LYS A 16 -7.19 6.97 -0.49
C LYS A 16 -6.70 5.73 -1.24
N CYS A 17 -7.36 4.60 -1.04
CA CYS A 17 -7.07 3.38 -1.81
C CYS A 17 -7.43 3.57 -3.29
N ILE A 18 -8.56 4.21 -3.62
CA ILE A 18 -8.91 4.55 -5.02
C ILE A 18 -7.85 5.46 -5.65
N GLU A 19 -7.35 6.47 -4.93
CA GLU A 19 -6.28 7.36 -5.42
C GLU A 19 -5.00 6.56 -5.74
N ILE A 20 -4.58 5.68 -4.84
CA ILE A 20 -3.41 4.81 -5.03
C ILE A 20 -3.63 3.87 -6.22
N LEU A 21 -4.77 3.18 -6.29
CA LEU A 21 -5.12 2.28 -7.39
C LEU A 21 -5.18 3.01 -8.75
N SER A 22 -5.56 4.29 -8.76
CA SER A 22 -5.63 5.08 -9.99
C SER A 22 -4.27 5.55 -10.52
N THR A 23 -3.23 5.49 -9.69
CA THR A 23 -1.89 6.03 -9.97
C THR A 23 -0.79 4.98 -9.94
N SER A 24 -1.12 3.73 -9.63
CA SER A 24 -0.18 2.61 -9.51
C SER A 24 -0.76 1.32 -10.14
N GLN A 25 0.06 0.27 -10.21
CA GLN A 25 -0.39 -1.07 -10.63
C GLN A 25 -0.73 -1.98 -9.44
N LEU A 26 -0.78 -1.43 -8.22
CA LEU A 26 -1.05 -2.19 -7.01
C LEU A 26 -2.43 -2.85 -7.05
N ASP A 27 -2.56 -3.99 -6.38
CA ASP A 27 -3.86 -4.58 -6.11
C ASP A 27 -4.60 -3.87 -4.94
N SER A 28 -5.83 -4.31 -4.67
CA SER A 28 -6.64 -3.71 -3.61
C SER A 28 -6.09 -3.94 -2.20
N TYR A 29 -5.30 -5.00 -1.97
CA TYR A 29 -4.66 -5.25 -0.68
C TYR A 29 -3.40 -4.39 -0.51
N ASP A 30 -2.59 -4.31 -1.55
CA ASP A 30 -1.35 -3.54 -1.56
C ASP A 30 -1.61 -2.04 -1.50
N SER A 31 -2.69 -1.56 -2.11
CA SER A 31 -3.14 -0.17 -1.96
C SER A 31 -3.56 0.16 -0.52
N ILE A 32 -4.25 -0.76 0.17
CA ILE A 32 -4.60 -0.58 1.59
C ILE A 32 -3.34 -0.59 2.46
N MET A 33 -2.44 -1.56 2.23
CA MET A 33 -1.17 -1.68 2.95
C MET A 33 -0.32 -0.41 2.78
N THR A 34 -0.24 0.09 1.55
CA THR A 34 0.44 1.34 1.20
C THR A 34 -0.17 2.53 1.94
N HIS A 35 -1.50 2.71 1.93
CA HIS A 35 -2.15 3.79 2.68
C HIS A 35 -1.82 3.74 4.17
N VAL A 36 -1.95 2.56 4.79
CA VAL A 36 -1.65 2.38 6.21
C VAL A 36 -0.18 2.70 6.52
N ALA A 37 0.75 2.26 5.68
CA ALA A 37 2.17 2.55 5.87
C ALA A 37 2.46 4.05 5.76
N LEU A 38 1.95 4.70 4.71
CA LEU A 38 2.14 6.14 4.48
C LEU A 38 1.55 6.98 5.62
N LYS A 39 0.35 6.63 6.11
CA LYS A 39 -0.32 7.27 7.25
C LYS A 39 0.52 7.18 8.53
N ASN A 40 1.26 6.09 8.70
CA ASN A 40 2.14 5.85 9.85
C ASN A 40 3.60 6.30 9.61
N ASN A 41 3.87 7.06 8.54
CA ASN A 41 5.21 7.49 8.14
C ASN A 41 6.20 6.35 7.89
N ILE A 42 5.70 5.16 7.55
CA ILE A 42 6.53 4.03 7.13
C ILE A 42 6.78 4.19 5.64
N ARG A 43 8.06 4.40 5.28
CA ARG A 43 8.49 4.72 3.92
C ARG A 43 9.39 3.66 3.30
N LYS A 44 9.92 2.72 4.09
CA LYS A 44 10.87 1.69 3.64
C LYS A 44 10.19 0.34 3.56
N PHE A 45 10.16 -0.24 2.37
CA PHE A 45 9.47 -1.50 2.09
C PHE A 45 10.49 -2.54 1.66
N LEU A 46 10.46 -3.73 2.25
CA LEU A 46 11.20 -4.89 1.77
C LEU A 46 10.19 -5.81 1.09
N THR A 47 10.22 -5.88 -0.23
CA THR A 47 9.29 -6.68 -1.04
C THR A 47 9.98 -7.11 -2.34
N ASP A 48 9.58 -8.25 -2.90
CA ASP A 48 9.94 -8.67 -4.26
C ASP A 48 8.94 -8.17 -5.32
N ASP A 49 7.83 -7.59 -4.86
CA ASP A 49 6.83 -6.96 -5.71
C ASP A 49 7.31 -5.58 -6.21
N LYS A 50 7.45 -5.48 -7.53
CA LYS A 50 7.95 -4.29 -8.22
C LYS A 50 6.89 -3.21 -8.36
N ASP A 51 5.60 -3.52 -8.16
CA ASP A 51 4.54 -2.55 -8.37
C ASP A 51 4.61 -1.41 -7.34
N PHE A 52 5.20 -1.68 -6.17
CA PHE A 52 5.49 -0.68 -5.13
C PHE A 52 6.55 0.35 -5.55
N GLU A 53 7.41 0.07 -6.53
CA GLU A 53 8.41 1.03 -7.03
C GLU A 53 7.75 2.25 -7.70
N THR A 54 6.48 2.11 -8.11
CA THR A 54 5.71 3.19 -8.75
C THR A 54 5.14 4.20 -7.75
N ILE A 55 5.14 3.88 -6.45
CA ILE A 55 4.55 4.74 -5.41
C ILE A 55 5.52 5.83 -4.99
N HIS A 56 5.15 7.08 -5.26
CA HIS A 56 5.97 8.23 -4.88
C HIS A 56 6.14 8.34 -3.36
N GLY A 57 7.40 8.38 -2.92
CA GLY A 57 7.75 8.50 -1.51
C GLY A 57 7.81 7.17 -0.76
N LEU A 58 7.85 6.03 -1.45
CA LEU A 58 8.32 4.77 -0.89
C LEU A 58 9.75 4.48 -1.36
N GLU A 59 10.57 3.98 -0.45
CA GLU A 59 11.87 3.37 -0.72
C GLU A 59 11.68 1.85 -0.74
N VAL A 60 11.80 1.23 -1.90
CA VAL A 60 11.64 -0.21 -2.08
C VAL A 60 13.00 -0.90 -2.09
N TYR A 61 13.14 -1.91 -1.24
CA TYR A 61 14.30 -2.79 -1.15
C TYR A 61 13.87 -4.17 -1.62
N THR A 62 14.67 -4.79 -2.48
CA THR A 62 14.47 -6.17 -2.94
C THR A 62 15.54 -7.07 -2.35
N TYR A 63 15.15 -8.22 -1.82
CA TYR A 63 16.13 -9.23 -1.39
C TYR A 63 16.71 -9.92 -2.62
N ARG A 64 18.02 -9.85 -2.82
CA ARG A 64 18.73 -10.60 -3.86
C ARG A 64 19.66 -11.61 -3.19
N ASN A 65 19.40 -12.90 -3.42
CA ASN A 65 20.35 -13.97 -3.17
C ASN A 65 21.42 -13.99 -4.26
#